data_AF-A0A3N5QF02-F1
#
_entry.id   AF-A0A3N5QF02-F1
#
_cell.length_a   1.000
_cell.length_b   1.000
_cell.length_c   1.000
_cell.angle_alpha   90.00
_cell.angle_beta   90.00
_cell.angle_gamma   90.00
#
_symmetry.space_group_name_H-M   'P 1'
#
loop_
_entity.id
_entity.type
_entity.pdbx_description
1 polymer ?
#
loop_
_entity_poly.entity_id
_entity_poly.type
_entity_poly.pdbx_seq_one_letter_code
_entity_poly.pdbx_strand_id
1 'polypeptide(L)'
;MGKLLKPGSKVVLLDNHYVEGSSSPIAEQDSEGNTYQTRVLTDGSTHRVLKNFPSEAELKASIVGLGESGTFTRWSYYWAFEYVATKP
;
A
#
# COMPACT_ATOMS: atom_id res chain seq x y z
N MET A 1 -1.48 5.54 -12.45
CA MET A 1 -0.11 5.02 -12.31
C MET A 1 0.29 4.41 -13.64
N GLY A 2 1.47 4.65 -14.21
CA GLY A 2 1.90 4.02 -15.47
C GLY A 2 2.41 5.02 -16.51
N LYS A 3 1.64 6.10 -16.77
CA LYS A 3 1.79 7.11 -17.85
C LYS A 3 3.13 7.88 -18.00
N LEU A 4 4.12 7.59 -17.17
CA LEU A 4 5.46 8.18 -17.25
C LEU A 4 6.58 7.13 -17.29
N LEU A 5 6.26 5.84 -17.16
CA LEU A 5 7.24 4.78 -17.02
C LEU A 5 7.55 4.17 -18.38
N LYS A 6 8.83 4.08 -18.73
CA LYS A 6 9.20 3.36 -19.95
C LYS A 6 8.77 1.89 -19.81
N PRO A 7 8.19 1.27 -20.85
CA PRO A 7 7.95 -0.17 -20.86
C PRO A 7 9.22 -0.94 -20.47
N GLY A 8 9.08 -1.97 -19.64
CA GLY A 8 10.19 -2.72 -19.04
C GLY A 8 10.74 -2.13 -17.74
N SER A 9 10.28 -0.97 -17.27
CA SER A 9 10.72 -0.41 -15.99
C SER A 9 10.26 -1.28 -14.82
N LYS A 10 11.17 -1.59 -13.89
CA LYS A 10 10.84 -2.24 -12.62
C LYS A 10 10.24 -1.20 -11.66
N VAL A 11 9.08 -1.50 -11.11
CA VAL A 11 8.43 -0.72 -10.06
C VAL A 11 8.43 -1.55 -8.79
N VAL A 12 8.79 -0.93 -7.67
CA VAL A 12 8.75 -1.54 -6.35
C VAL A 12 7.97 -0.62 -5.41
N LEU A 13 6.94 -1.17 -4.77
CA LEU A 13 6.27 -0.57 -3.64
C LEU A 13 6.77 -1.25 -2.37
N LEU A 14 6.96 -0.48 -1.31
CA LEU A 14 7.35 -0.97 0.01
C LEU A 14 6.56 -0.17 1.05
N ASP A 15 5.90 -0.86 1.96
CA ASP A 15 5.22 -0.22 3.09
C ASP A 15 5.16 -1.17 4.28
N ASN A 16 4.66 -0.67 5.40
CA ASN A 16 4.47 -1.43 6.62
C ASN A 16 3.40 -2.50 6.44
N HIS A 17 3.67 -3.67 7.00
CA HIS A 17 2.66 -4.69 7.24
C HIS A 17 1.97 -4.40 8.58
N TYR A 18 0.63 -4.45 8.62
CA TYR A 18 -0.09 -4.23 9.88
C TYR A 18 0.19 -5.36 10.86
N VAL A 19 0.75 -5.00 12.01
CA VAL A 19 1.04 -5.92 13.11
C VAL A 19 0.44 -5.31 14.38
N GLU A 20 -0.53 -6.00 14.96
CA GLU A 20 -1.18 -5.57 16.21
C GLU A 20 -0.14 -5.35 17.32
N GLY A 21 -0.29 -4.28 18.09
CA GLY A 21 0.67 -3.88 19.13
C GLY A 21 1.99 -3.27 18.63
N SER A 22 2.31 -3.35 17.34
CA SER A 22 3.47 -2.66 16.74
C SER A 22 3.05 -1.52 15.80
N SER A 23 1.94 -1.69 15.09
CA SER A 23 1.35 -0.67 14.23
C SER A 23 0.46 0.27 15.02
N SER A 24 0.27 1.49 14.53
CA SER A 24 -0.79 2.34 15.06
C SER A 24 -2.15 1.68 14.81
N PRO A 25 -3.01 1.56 15.84
CA PRO A 25 -4.30 0.87 15.69
C PRO A 25 -5.16 1.50 14.60
N ILE A 26 -5.93 0.65 13.92
CA ILE A 26 -7.01 1.12 13.04
C ILE A 26 -8.11 1.68 13.94
N ALA A 27 -8.47 2.94 13.73
CA ALA A 27 -9.50 3.64 14.50
C ALA A 27 -10.90 3.45 13.92
N GLU A 28 -11.01 3.26 12.60
CA GLU A 28 -12.26 3.22 11.86
C GLU A 28 -12.07 2.49 10.53
N GLN A 29 -13.14 1.87 10.04
CA GLN A 29 -13.27 1.43 8.66
C GLN A 29 -14.56 2.00 8.06
N ASP A 30 -14.49 2.61 6.87
CA ASP A 30 -15.67 3.16 6.19
C ASP A 30 -16.40 2.12 5.33
N SER A 31 -17.52 2.51 4.72
CA SER A 31 -18.36 1.62 3.90
C SER A 31 -17.69 1.14 2.61
N GLU A 32 -16.60 1.79 2.17
CA GLU A 32 -15.81 1.40 1.01
C GLU A 32 -14.65 0.46 1.41
N GLY A 33 -14.51 0.17 2.71
CA GLY A 33 -13.48 -0.70 3.25
C GLY A 33 -12.16 0.00 3.56
N ASN A 34 -12.08 1.33 3.41
CA ASN A 34 -10.88 2.08 3.76
C ASN A 34 -10.69 2.13 5.28
N THR A 35 -9.46 1.97 5.74
CA THR A 35 -9.10 2.01 7.16
C THR A 35 -8.38 3.30 7.50
N TYR A 36 -8.66 3.83 8.70
CA TYR A 36 -8.10 5.09 9.16
C TYR A 36 -7.36 4.92 10.48
N GLN A 37 -6.28 5.68 10.65
CA GLN A 37 -5.53 5.80 11.89
C GLN A 37 -5.65 7.22 12.44
N THR A 38 -5.74 7.34 13.77
CA THR A 38 -5.68 8.63 14.46
C THR A 38 -4.23 8.99 14.74
N ARG A 39 -3.81 10.19 14.34
CA ARG A 39 -2.47 10.72 14.59
C ARG A 39 -2.55 11.96 15.45
N VAL A 40 -1.88 11.93 16.60
CA VAL A 40 -1.66 13.11 17.43
C VAL A 40 -0.29 13.68 17.08
N LEU A 41 -0.24 14.94 16.66
CA LEU A 41 1.00 15.64 16.34
C LEU A 41 1.60 16.27 17.59
N THR A 42 2.84 16.76 17.47
CA THR A 42 3.58 17.38 18.60
C THR A 42 2.93 18.64 19.14
N ASP A 43 2.10 19.31 18.34
CA ASP A 43 1.31 20.48 18.75
C ASP A 43 -0.01 20.09 19.47
N GLY A 44 -0.26 18.79 19.68
CA GLY A 44 -1.47 18.27 20.30
C GLY A 44 -2.67 18.13 19.35
N SER A 45 -2.55 18.57 18.09
CA SER A 45 -3.63 18.41 17.11
C SER A 45 -3.84 16.94 16.76
N THR A 46 -5.10 16.55 16.52
CA THR A 46 -5.49 15.19 16.18
C THR A 46 -6.02 15.12 14.75
N HIS A 47 -5.48 14.20 13.96
CA HIS A 47 -5.81 14.04 12.55
C HIS A 47 -6.24 12.61 12.23
N ARG A 48 -7.27 12.49 11.38
CA ARG A 48 -7.71 11.22 10.79
C ARG A 48 -6.92 10.99 9.51
N VAL A 49 -6.14 9.90 9.46
CA VAL A 49 -5.25 9.59 8.33
C VAL A 49 -5.67 8.27 7.70
N LEU A 50 -5.95 8.31 6.39
CA LEU A 50 -6.20 7.10 5.59
C LEU A 50 -4.94 6.22 5.58
N LYS A 51 -5.08 4.95 5.96
CA LYS A 51 -3.98 3.97 5.93
C LYS A 51 -4.55 2.57 5.69
N ASN A 52 -4.44 2.12 4.45
CA ASN A 52 -4.85 0.77 4.03
C ASN A 52 -3.65 -0.18 4.02
N PHE A 53 -3.92 -1.48 4.20
CA PHE A 53 -2.92 -2.56 4.19
C PHE A 53 -3.35 -3.62 3.17
N PRO A 54 -3.03 -3.43 1.87
CA PRO A 54 -3.57 -4.25 0.81
C PRO A 54 -3.04 -5.69 0.88
N SER A 55 -3.88 -6.61 0.44
CA SER A 55 -3.51 -8.00 0.16
C SER A 55 -2.70 -8.13 -1.15
N GLU A 56 -2.00 -9.24 -1.30
CA GLU A 56 -1.33 -9.60 -2.55
C GLU A 56 -2.31 -9.62 -3.75
N ALA A 57 -3.54 -10.11 -3.54
CA ALA A 57 -4.54 -10.20 -4.60
C ALA A 57 -4.99 -8.82 -5.09
N GLU A 58 -5.22 -7.88 -4.17
CA GLU A 58 -5.55 -6.49 -4.51
C GLU A 58 -4.41 -5.80 -5.24
N LEU A 59 -3.16 -6.01 -4.81
CA LEU A 59 -1.98 -5.47 -5.49
C LEU A 59 -1.85 -6.04 -6.92
N LYS A 60 -2.04 -7.35 -7.11
CA LYS A 60 -2.05 -7.98 -8.44
C LYS A 60 -3.18 -7.46 -9.32
N ALA A 61 -4.38 -7.26 -8.76
CA ALA A 61 -5.49 -6.66 -9.50
C ALA A 61 -5.19 -5.21 -9.91
N SER A 62 -4.52 -4.43 -9.04
CA SER A 62 -4.21 -3.02 -9.30
C SER A 62 -3.27 -2.77 -10.47
N ILE A 63 -2.47 -3.77 -10.87
CA ILE A 63 -1.53 -3.65 -11.99
C ILE A 63 -2.09 -4.18 -13.32
N VAL A 64 -3.33 -4.72 -13.34
CA VAL A 64 -3.93 -5.23 -14.58
C VAL A 64 -4.01 -4.09 -15.61
N GLY A 65 -3.33 -4.30 -16.74
CA GLY A 65 -3.25 -3.31 -17.81
C GLY A 65 -2.23 -2.19 -17.57
N LEU A 66 -1.47 -2.20 -16.48
CA LEU A 66 -0.34 -1.30 -16.18
C LEU A 66 1.01 -2.03 -16.24
N GLY A 67 1.04 -3.28 -15.81
CA GLY A 67 2.26 -4.07 -15.72
C GLY A 67 2.00 -5.56 -15.61
N GLU A 68 3.09 -6.31 -15.49
CA GLU A 68 3.09 -7.77 -15.43
C GLU A 68 4.09 -8.29 -14.39
N SER A 69 4.10 -9.61 -14.18
CA SER A 69 5.04 -10.30 -13.29
C SER A 69 5.02 -9.82 -11.84
N GLY A 70 3.82 -9.48 -11.33
CA GLY A 70 3.59 -9.00 -9.98
C GLY A 70 4.02 -10.02 -8.91
N THR A 71 5.03 -9.68 -8.12
CA THR A 71 5.60 -10.50 -7.06
C THR A 71 5.46 -9.82 -5.71
N PHE A 72 4.92 -10.53 -4.72
CA PHE A 72 4.74 -10.04 -3.36
C PHE A 72 5.73 -10.71 -2.42
N THR A 73 6.41 -9.91 -1.61
CA THR A 73 7.28 -10.38 -0.52
C THR A 73 6.80 -9.76 0.78
N ARG A 74 6.65 -10.59 1.82
CA ARG A 74 6.23 -10.14 3.15
C ARG A 74 7.26 -10.54 4.19
N TRP A 75 7.66 -9.57 5.00
CA TRP A 75 8.43 -9.75 6.21
C TRP A 75 7.54 -9.51 7.43
N SER A 76 8.12 -9.58 8.62
CA SER A 76 7.38 -9.39 9.88
C SER A 76 6.68 -8.04 9.96
N TYR A 77 7.33 -6.96 9.55
CA TYR A 77 6.82 -5.59 9.72
C TYR A 77 6.62 -4.82 8.42
N TYR A 78 7.00 -5.41 7.29
CA TYR A 78 6.99 -4.76 5.98
C TYR A 78 6.48 -5.73 4.91
N TRP A 79 6.03 -5.15 3.81
CA TRP A 79 5.79 -5.87 2.57
C TRP A 79 6.39 -5.09 1.41
N ALA A 80 6.85 -5.81 0.39
CA ALA A 80 7.19 -5.26 -0.90
C ALA A 80 6.36 -5.90 -2.00
N PHE A 81 6.00 -5.11 -3.00
CA PHE A 81 5.39 -5.60 -4.22
C PHE A 81 6.13 -5.04 -5.41
N GLU A 82 6.55 -5.92 -6.31
CA GLU A 82 7.28 -5.54 -7.51
C GLU A 82 6.61 -6.03 -8.77
N TYR A 83 6.67 -5.21 -9.83
CA TYR A 83 6.14 -5.56 -11.14
C TYR A 83 6.94 -4.86 -12.25
N VAL A 84 6.77 -5.31 -13.49
CA VAL A 84 7.35 -4.69 -14.68
C VAL A 84 6.28 -3.89 -15.40
N ALA A 85 6.50 -2.58 -15.61
CA ALA A 85 5.56 -1.73 -16.33
C ALA A 85 5.50 -2.13 -17.81
N THR A 86 4.30 -2.31 -18.35
CA THR A 86 4.09 -2.73 -19.75
C THR A 86 3.56 -1.60 -20.62
N LYS A 87 3.13 -0.47 -20.02
CA LYS A 87 2.64 0.71 -20.74
C LYS A 87 3.44 1.96 -20.36
N PRO A 88 3.62 2.88 -21.33
CA PRO A 88 4.07 4.22 -21.06
C PRO A 88 3.19 4.95 -20.08
#